data_AF-A0A164CIL6-F1
#
_entry.id   AF-A0A164CIL6-F1
#
_cell.length_a   1.000
_cell.length_b   1.000
_cell.length_c   1.000
_cell.angle_alpha   90.00
_cell.angle_beta   90.00
_cell.angle_gamma   90.00
#
_symmetry.space_group_name_H-M   'P 1'
#
loop_
_entity.id
_entity.type
_entity.pdbx_description
1 polymer ?
#
loop_
_entity_poly.entity_id
_entity_poly.type
_entity_poly.pdbx_seq_one_letter_code
_entity_poly.pdbx_strand_id
1 'polypeptide(L)'
;MLVWEGQEYYVTNEPAKTEKVGQRLGEVTKKIETSKKPTKNSESNILQEKTEVFTMIEEAKDLHSSLTIKEPYSDEYRIVRPMLKVL
;
A
#
# COMPACT_ATOMS: atom_id res chain seq x y z
N MET A 1 -7.87 3.37 -1.61
CA MET A 1 -6.68 4.17 -1.85
C MET A 1 -5.85 4.18 -0.59
N LEU A 2 -4.53 4.24 -0.74
CA LEU A 2 -3.57 4.41 0.35
C LEU A 2 -2.71 5.64 0.03
N VAL A 3 -2.32 6.40 1.04
CA VAL A 3 -1.26 7.42 0.92
C VAL A 3 -0.10 7.01 1.81
N TRP A 4 1.11 7.03 1.27
CA TRP A 4 2.33 6.73 2.02
C TRP A 4 3.49 7.60 1.55
N GLU A 5 4.19 8.24 2.48
CA GLU A 5 5.23 9.25 2.19
C GLU A 5 4.79 10.30 1.15
N GLY A 6 3.52 10.72 1.20
CA GLY A 6 2.94 11.69 0.25
C GLY A 6 2.65 11.14 -1.16
N GLN A 7 2.96 9.87 -1.43
CA GLN A 7 2.61 9.17 -2.67
C GLN A 7 1.25 8.48 -2.53
N GLU A 8 0.40 8.61 -3.55
CA GLU A 8 -0.91 7.95 -3.61
C GLU A 8 -0.76 6.58 -4.29
N TYR A 9 -1.48 5.57 -3.78
CA TYR A 9 -1.47 4.21 -4.31
C TYR A 9 -2.88 3.68 -4.55
N TYR A 10 -3.06 3.00 -5.68
CA TYR A 10 -4.22 2.14 -5.95
C TYR A 10 -4.07 0.83 -5.19
N VAL A 11 -5.12 0.47 -4.44
CA VAL A 11 -5.21 -0.85 -3.81
C VAL A 11 -5.69 -1.83 -4.87
N THR A 12 -4.93 -2.88 -5.12
CA THR A 12 -5.26 -3.89 -6.14
C THR A 12 -5.58 -5.25 -5.49
N ASN A 13 -6.15 -6.16 -6.27
CA ASN A 13 -6.31 -7.57 -5.89
C ASN A 13 -5.15 -8.45 -6.39
N GLU A 14 -4.09 -7.84 -6.92
CA GLU A 14 -2.92 -8.56 -7.41
C GLU A 14 -2.14 -9.16 -6.23
N PRO A 15 -1.91 -10.48 -6.19
CA PRO A 15 -1.12 -11.10 -5.13
C PRO A 15 0.36 -10.73 -5.29
N ALA A 16 1.04 -10.50 -4.16
CA ALA A 16 2.48 -10.34 -4.12
C ALA A 16 3.15 -11.66 -3.73
N LYS A 17 4.26 -12.01 -4.39
CA LYS A 17 5.06 -13.17 -3.99
C LYS A 17 5.84 -12.85 -2.73
N THR A 18 5.91 -13.79 -1.78
CA THR A 18 6.58 -13.60 -0.49
C THR A 18 8.04 -13.18 -0.64
N GLU A 19 8.77 -13.72 -1.62
CA GLU A 19 10.15 -13.38 -1.91
C GLU A 19 10.36 -11.94 -2.43
N LYS A 20 9.29 -11.28 -2.87
CA LYS A 20 9.29 -9.87 -3.30
C LYS A 20 8.83 -8.92 -2.19
N VAL A 21 8.47 -9.41 -1.00
CA VAL A 21 8.11 -8.58 0.15
C VAL A 21 9.36 -8.06 0.84
N GLY A 22 9.49 -6.74 0.94
CA GLY A 22 10.63 -6.09 1.56
C GLY A 22 10.40 -5.71 3.03
N GLN A 23 11.14 -4.70 3.48
CA GLN A 23 11.05 -4.16 4.83
C GLN A 23 9.64 -3.60 5.12
N ARG A 24 9.13 -3.87 6.32
CA ARG A 24 7.91 -3.26 6.87
C ARG A 24 8.09 -1.76 7.06
N LEU A 25 7.17 -0.97 6.51
CA LEU A 25 7.12 0.49 6.64
C LEU A 25 6.22 0.93 7.79
N GLY A 26 5.13 0.20 8.05
CA GLY A 26 4.17 0.55 9.09
C GLY A 26 2.82 -0.12 8.87
N GLU A 27 1.75 0.51 9.35
CA GLU A 27 0.39 0.01 9.23
C GLU A 27 -0.64 1.12 9.04
N VAL A 28 -1.77 0.77 8.45
CA VAL A 28 -2.97 1.61 8.42
C VAL A 28 -3.51 1.74 9.84
N THR A 29 -3.63 2.96 10.34
CA THR A 29 -4.13 3.23 11.70
C THR A 29 -5.56 3.75 11.70
N LYS A 30 -6.09 4.15 10.53
CA LYS A 30 -7.43 4.68 10.42
C LYS A 30 -8.08 4.32 9.08
N LYS A 31 -9.22 3.62 9.16
CA LYS A 31 -10.13 3.49 8.02
C LYS A 31 -11.06 4.70 7.95
N ILE A 32 -11.00 5.44 6.86
CA ILE A 32 -11.89 6.58 6.60
C ILE A 32 -13.05 6.15 5.70
N GLU A 33 -14.06 7.02 5.57
CA GLU A 33 -15.21 6.79 4.70
C GLU A 33 -14.78 6.56 3.24
N THR A 34 -15.41 5.58 2.57
CA THR A 34 -15.08 5.20 1.19
C THR A 34 -15.15 6.36 0.19
N SER A 35 -16.06 7.31 0.40
CA SER A 35 -16.24 8.51 -0.43
C SER A 35 -15.16 9.57 -0.25
N LYS A 36 -14.36 9.49 0.83
CA LYS A 36 -13.30 10.45 1.13
C LYS A 36 -11.96 9.96 0.58
N LYS A 37 -11.14 10.91 0.13
CA LYS A 37 -9.77 10.64 -0.32
C LYS A 37 -8.82 10.68 0.88
N PRO A 38 -8.05 9.63 1.18
CA PRO A 38 -7.03 9.69 2.23
C PRO A 38 -5.95 10.70 1.85
N THR A 39 -5.40 11.41 2.85
CA THR A 39 -4.40 12.49 2.63
C THR A 39 -3.16 12.35 3.50
N LYS A 40 -3.19 11.46 4.48
CA LYS A 40 -2.09 11.23 5.43
C LYS A 40 -1.58 9.81 5.31
N ASN A 41 -0.30 9.63 5.66
CA ASN A 41 0.25 8.30 5.91
C ASN A 41 -0.62 7.59 6.96
N SER A 42 -0.82 6.29 6.79
CA SER A 42 -1.67 5.44 7.65
C SER A 42 -3.20 5.62 7.55
N GLU A 43 -3.71 6.46 6.64
CA GLU A 43 -5.14 6.49 6.32
C GLU A 43 -5.45 5.66 5.06
N SER A 44 -6.59 4.97 5.08
CA SER A 44 -7.14 4.35 3.88
C SER A 44 -8.65 4.44 3.85
N ASN A 45 -9.21 4.65 2.66
CA ASN A 45 -10.65 4.55 2.42
C ASN A 45 -11.08 3.16 1.89
N ILE A 46 -10.13 2.21 1.80
CA ILE A 46 -10.38 0.83 1.35
C ILE A 46 -9.90 -0.18 2.40
N LEU A 47 -8.62 -0.08 2.79
CA LEU A 47 -7.95 -1.02 3.67
C LEU A 47 -8.44 -0.91 5.11
N GLN A 48 -8.44 -2.04 5.82
CA GLN A 48 -8.75 -2.07 7.24
C GLN A 48 -7.63 -1.50 8.10
N GLU A 49 -7.96 -1.05 9.32
CA GLU A 49 -6.96 -0.75 10.34
C GLU A 49 -6.09 -1.98 10.63
N LYS A 50 -4.83 -1.76 11.00
CA LYS A 50 -3.79 -2.78 11.18
C LYS A 50 -3.34 -3.49 9.91
N THR A 51 -3.80 -3.07 8.73
CA THR A 51 -3.21 -3.53 7.47
C THR A 51 -1.76 -3.09 7.42
N GLU A 52 -0.84 -4.04 7.35
CA GLU A 52 0.59 -3.79 7.32
C GLU A 52 1.03 -3.36 5.92
N VAL A 53 2.01 -2.46 5.85
CA VAL A 53 2.57 -1.91 4.61
C VAL A 53 4.07 -2.19 4.57
N PHE A 54 4.55 -2.65 3.42
CA PHE A 54 5.92 -3.07 3.18
C PHE A 54 6.45 -2.48 1.88
N THR A 55 7.77 -2.28 1.81
CA THR A 55 8.45 -2.07 0.52
C THR A 55 8.35 -3.31 -0.36
N MET A 56 8.52 -3.15 -1.67
CA MET A 56 8.65 -4.25 -2.62
C MET A 56 10.13 -4.40 -3.04
N ILE A 57 10.62 -5.63 -3.08
CA ILE A 57 11.96 -5.95 -3.59
C ILE A 57 11.86 -6.06 -5.11
N GLU A 58 12.29 -5.02 -5.81
CA GLU A 58 12.30 -4.94 -7.27
C GLU A 58 13.72 -5.03 -7.84
N GLU A 59 13.87 -5.59 -9.04
CA GLU A 59 15.18 -5.70 -9.73
C GLU A 59 15.63 -4.37 -10.33
N ALA A 60 14.69 -3.49 -10.67
CA ALA A 60 14.93 -2.11 -11.05
C ALA A 60 14.20 -1.19 -10.07
N LYS A 61 14.91 -0.19 -9.52
CA LYS A 61 14.30 0.82 -8.64
C LYS A 61 13.73 1.95 -9.49
N ASP A 62 12.41 1.99 -9.62
CA ASP A 62 11.72 3.18 -10.12
C ASP A 62 11.49 4.19 -8.99
N LEU A 63 11.36 5.47 -9.35
CA LEU A 63 11.12 6.56 -8.38
C LEU A 63 9.81 6.37 -7.59
N HIS A 64 8.90 5.58 -8.16
CA HIS A 64 7.62 5.19 -7.58
C HIS A 64 7.50 3.67 -7.67
N SER A 65 8.28 2.94 -6.86
CA SER A 65 8.12 1.48 -6.73
C SER A 65 6.76 1.12 -6.13
N SER A 66 6.26 -0.07 -6.46
CA SER A 66 5.06 -0.60 -5.82
C SER A 66 5.31 -0.88 -4.34
N LEU A 67 4.25 -0.88 -3.54
CA LEU A 67 4.31 -1.36 -2.17
C LEU A 67 3.54 -2.67 -2.05
N THR A 68 3.78 -3.36 -0.95
CA THR A 68 3.04 -4.58 -0.60
C THR A 68 2.25 -4.35 0.68
N ILE A 69 1.06 -4.94 0.77
CA ILE A 69 0.21 -4.88 1.95
C ILE A 69 -0.19 -6.27 2.45
N LYS A 70 -0.50 -6.37 3.74
CA LYS A 70 -1.10 -7.56 4.36
C LYS A 70 -2.25 -7.14 5.28
N GLU A 71 -3.48 -7.51 4.93
CA GLU A 71 -4.66 -7.16 5.75
C GLU A 71 -4.71 -8.01 7.04
N PRO A 72 -5.31 -7.48 8.12
CA PRO A 72 -5.53 -8.28 9.32
C PRO A 72 -6.35 -9.52 8.95
N TYR A 73 -5.92 -10.69 9.41
CA TYR A 73 -6.54 -12.00 9.17
C TYR A 73 -6.38 -12.58 7.74
N SER A 74 -5.55 -11.98 6.90
CA SER A 74 -5.10 -12.61 5.65
C SER A 74 -3.66 -13.06 5.77
N ASP A 75 -3.32 -14.23 5.23
CA ASP A 75 -1.94 -14.67 5.06
C ASP A 75 -1.34 -14.24 3.71
N GLU A 76 -2.16 -13.67 2.84
CA GLU A 76 -1.77 -13.24 1.52
C GLU A 76 -1.29 -11.79 1.51
N TYR A 77 -0.19 -11.57 0.80
CA TYR A 77 0.30 -10.25 0.47
C TYR A 77 -0.32 -9.77 -0.85
N ARG A 78 -0.63 -8.47 -0.94
CA ARG A 78 -1.15 -7.86 -2.17
C ARG A 78 -0.33 -6.65 -2.59
N ILE A 79 -0.26 -6.42 -3.89
CA ILE A 79 0.46 -5.28 -4.46
C ILE A 79 -0.44 -4.04 -4.43
N VAL A 80 0.12 -2.91 -4.02
CA VAL A 80 -0.48 -1.59 -4.24
C VAL A 80 0.41 -0.80 -5.20
N ARG A 81 -0.21 -0.28 -6.26
CA ARG A 81 0.49 0.35 -7.37
C ARG A 81 0.46 1.88 -7.20
N PRO A 82 1.57 2.59 -7.40
CA PRO A 82 1.58 4.04 -7.26
C PRO A 82 0.74 4.69 -8.36
N MET A 83 0.01 5.73 -8.00
CA MET A 83 -0.61 6.61 -8.97
C MET A 83 0.47 7.51 -9.55
N LEU A 84 0.81 7.32 -10.82
CA LEU A 84 1.70 8.24 -11.51
C LEU A 84 1.01 9.60 -11.63
N LYS A 85 1.63 10.65 -11.07
CA LYS A 85 1.24 12.02 -11.44
C LYS A 85 1.84 12.27 -12.82
N VAL A 86 0.98 12.38 -13.83
CA VAL A 86 1.39 12.98 -15.10
C VAL A 86 1.77 14.43 -14.77
N LEU A 87 3.06 14.74 -14.86
CA LEU A 87 3.59 16.10 -14.70
C LEU A 87 3.12 16.99 -15.84
#